data_AF-A0A3Q0DRE1-F1
#
_entry.id   AF-A0A3Q0DRE1-F1
#
_cell.length_a   1.000
_cell.length_b   1.000
_cell.length_c   1.000
_cell.angle_alpha   90.00
_cell.angle_beta   90.00
_cell.angle_gamma   90.00
#
_symmetry.space_group_name_H-M   'P 1'
#
loop_
_entity.id
_entity.type
_entity.pdbx_description
1 polymer ?
#
loop_
_entity_poly.entity_id
_entity_poly.type
_entity_poly.pdbx_seq_one_letter_code
_entity_poly.pdbx_strand_id
1 'polypeptide(L)'
;MDRLGHQLEDMLLSCKYRGELCGPHNFSSVFTKYGKCYMFNSGEDGKPLLTTVKGGTGNGLEIMLDIQQDEYLPIWGETEETTFEAGVKVQIHSQSEPPFIQELGFGVAPGFQTFVATQEQR
;
A
#
# COMPACT_ATOMS: atom_id res chain seq x y z
N MET A 1 -17.82 -9.11 2.68
CA MET A 1 -16.35 -9.13 2.82
C MET A 1 -15.76 -7.73 2.90
N ASP A 2 -16.28 -6.74 2.17
CA ASP A 2 -15.74 -5.36 2.13
C ASP A 2 -15.74 -4.57 3.46
N ARG A 3 -16.56 -5.01 4.44
CA ARG A 3 -16.72 -4.38 5.75
C ARG A 3 -15.76 -4.87 6.85
N LEU A 4 -15.05 -5.98 6.64
CA LEU A 4 -14.27 -6.64 7.70
C LEU A 4 -12.75 -6.44 7.57
N GLY A 5 -12.29 -5.70 6.56
CA GLY A 5 -10.88 -5.33 6.41
C GLY A 5 -10.63 -3.89 6.87
N HIS A 6 -9.35 -3.55 7.06
CA HIS A 6 -8.93 -2.20 7.38
C HIS A 6 -9.42 -1.20 6.32
N GLN A 7 -10.02 -0.10 6.75
CA GLN A 7 -10.48 0.97 5.87
C GLN A 7 -9.34 1.97 5.65
N LEU A 8 -9.08 2.34 4.39
CA LEU A 8 -7.98 3.22 4.06
C LEU A 8 -8.19 4.62 4.65
N GLU A 9 -9.43 5.05 4.82
CA GLU A 9 -9.81 6.32 5.44
C GLU A 9 -9.30 6.44 6.88
N ASP A 10 -9.23 5.33 7.61
CA ASP A 10 -8.76 5.29 8.99
C ASP A 10 -7.24 5.07 9.06
N MET A 11 -6.68 4.28 8.12
CA MET A 11 -5.24 4.03 8.05
C MET A 11 -4.44 5.21 7.50
N LEU A 12 -4.93 5.94 6.50
CA LEU A 12 -4.14 6.93 5.74
C LEU A 12 -4.14 8.30 6.41
N LEU A 13 -3.15 8.56 7.26
CA LEU A 13 -3.00 9.81 8.00
C LEU A 13 -2.54 10.98 7.11
N SER A 14 -1.71 10.71 6.11
CA SER A 14 -1.23 11.72 5.15
C SER A 14 -0.83 11.06 3.83
N CYS A 15 -1.09 11.75 2.72
CA CYS A 15 -0.69 11.33 1.38
C CYS A 15 -0.25 12.54 0.56
N LYS A 16 0.91 12.42 -0.08
CA LYS A 16 1.39 13.37 -1.08
C LYS A 16 1.95 12.65 -2.29
N TYR A 17 1.66 13.18 -3.47
CA TYR A 17 2.31 12.76 -4.71
C TYR A 17 2.88 13.99 -5.41
N ARG A 18 4.20 14.00 -5.63
CA ARG A 18 4.91 15.16 -6.20
C ARG A 18 4.66 16.48 -5.45
N GLY A 19 4.49 16.39 -4.12
CA GLY A 19 4.18 17.53 -3.25
C GLY A 19 2.71 17.93 -3.20
N GLU A 20 1.87 17.42 -4.09
CA GLU A 20 0.41 17.67 -4.09
C GLU A 20 -0.30 16.72 -3.13
N LEU A 21 -1.33 17.22 -2.44
CA LEU A 21 -2.12 16.41 -1.52
C LEU A 21 -2.90 15.33 -2.27
N CYS A 22 -2.87 14.11 -1.75
CA CYS A 22 -3.74 13.00 -2.17
C CYS A 22 -4.51 12.46 -0.97
N GLY A 23 -5.43 11.52 -1.22
CA GLY A 23 -6.19 10.85 -0.17
C GLY A 23 -6.74 9.50 -0.61
N PRO A 24 -7.61 8.88 0.20
CA PRO A 24 -8.13 7.52 -0.05
C PRO A 24 -8.79 7.35 -1.43
N HIS A 25 -9.46 8.38 -1.93
CA HIS A 25 -10.09 8.41 -3.26
C HIS A 25 -9.11 8.23 -4.45
N ASN A 26 -7.80 8.41 -4.23
CA ASN A 26 -6.76 8.16 -5.23
C ASN A 26 -6.30 6.70 -5.28
N PHE A 27 -6.84 5.85 -4.42
CA PHE A 27 -6.54 4.42 -4.39
C PHE A 27 -7.73 3.63 -4.91
N SER A 28 -7.48 2.54 -5.63
CA SER A 28 -8.48 1.51 -5.90
C SER A 28 -8.33 0.33 -4.94
N SER A 29 -9.44 -0.35 -4.63
CA SER A 29 -9.42 -1.53 -3.77
C SER A 29 -9.21 -2.79 -4.61
N VAL A 30 -8.32 -3.66 -4.17
CA VAL A 30 -8.05 -4.96 -4.79
C VAL A 30 -8.03 -6.05 -3.73
N PHE A 31 -8.44 -7.26 -4.07
CA PHE A 31 -8.43 -8.39 -3.14
C PHE A 31 -7.25 -9.32 -3.45
N THR A 32 -6.43 -9.59 -2.43
CA THR A 32 -5.29 -10.52 -2.51
C THR A 32 -5.45 -11.62 -1.46
N LYS A 33 -4.44 -12.47 -1.30
CA LYS A 33 -4.42 -13.46 -0.20
C LYS A 33 -4.41 -12.80 1.19
N TYR A 34 -3.97 -11.55 1.32
CA TYR A 34 -4.03 -10.80 2.58
C TYR A 34 -5.38 -10.09 2.82
N GLY A 35 -6.38 -10.35 1.97
CA GLY A 35 -7.69 -9.69 2.06
C GLY A 35 -7.72 -8.39 1.27
N LYS A 36 -8.27 -7.33 1.88
CA LYS A 36 -8.49 -6.02 1.22
C LYS A 36 -7.17 -5.24 1.15
N CYS A 37 -6.71 -4.95 -0.06
CA CYS A 37 -5.53 -4.16 -0.34
C CYS A 37 -5.90 -2.90 -1.14
N TYR A 38 -5.01 -1.91 -1.13
CA TYR A 38 -5.22 -0.63 -1.80
C TYR A 38 -4.09 -0.36 -2.79
N MET A 39 -4.44 0.06 -4.00
CA MET A 39 -3.51 0.34 -5.08
C MET A 39 -3.53 1.82 -5.45
N PHE A 40 -2.39 2.48 -5.30
CA PHE A 40 -2.18 3.83 -5.82
C PHE A 40 -1.83 3.78 -7.31
N ASN A 41 -2.36 4.70 -8.11
CA ASN A 41 -2.02 4.85 -9.53
C ASN A 41 -2.27 3.57 -10.37
N SER A 42 -3.40 2.90 -10.12
CA SER A 42 -3.81 1.68 -10.84
C SER A 42 -4.16 1.92 -12.31
N GLY A 43 -4.60 3.13 -12.67
CA GLY A 43 -5.12 3.44 -14.01
C GLY A 43 -6.51 2.87 -14.29
N GLU A 44 -7.16 2.28 -13.28
CA GLU A 44 -8.54 1.82 -13.35
C GLU A 44 -9.52 3.00 -13.42
N ASP A 45 -10.77 2.71 -13.81
CA ASP A 45 -11.86 3.70 -13.94
C ASP A 45 -11.56 4.87 -14.91
N GLY A 46 -10.67 4.65 -15.88
CA GLY A 46 -10.26 5.67 -16.84
C GLY A 46 -9.47 6.82 -16.22
N LYS A 47 -8.94 6.65 -15.00
CA LYS A 47 -8.09 7.65 -14.36
C LYS A 47 -6.76 7.77 -15.12
N PRO A 48 -6.29 8.99 -15.42
CA PRO A 48 -5.03 9.18 -16.11
C PRO A 48 -3.86 8.70 -15.23
N LEU A 49 -2.88 8.04 -15.87
CA LEU A 49 -1.69 7.56 -15.19
C LEU A 49 -0.82 8.72 -14.70
N LEU A 50 -0.47 8.66 -13.41
CA LEU A 50 0.44 9.58 -12.78
C LEU A 50 1.88 9.19 -13.12
N THR A 51 2.65 10.15 -13.62
CA THR A 51 4.06 9.96 -13.98
C THR A 51 4.94 11.03 -13.36
N THR A 52 6.21 10.67 -13.13
CA THR A 52 7.25 11.55 -12.64
C THR A 52 8.52 11.38 -13.48
N VAL A 53 9.12 12.50 -13.87
CA VAL A 53 10.35 12.55 -14.68
C VAL A 53 11.54 13.09 -13.89
N LYS A 54 11.30 13.54 -12.66
CA LYS A 54 12.31 14.10 -11.76
C LYS A 54 12.55 13.13 -10.62
N GLY A 55 13.83 12.86 -10.33
CA GLY A 55 14.22 12.15 -9.12
C GLY A 55 14.04 13.00 -7.86
N GLY A 56 14.24 12.36 -6.70
CA GLY A 56 14.16 12.99 -5.39
C GLY A 56 12.85 12.66 -4.65
N THR A 57 12.94 12.64 -3.32
CA THR A 57 11.86 12.20 -2.42
C THR A 57 10.58 13.02 -2.59
N GLY A 58 10.69 14.33 -2.85
CA GLY A 58 9.53 15.21 -3.07
C GLY A 58 8.82 15.03 -4.42
N ASN A 59 9.38 14.28 -5.36
CA ASN A 59 8.77 14.00 -6.68
C ASN A 59 8.13 12.60 -6.75
N GLY A 60 8.06 11.89 -5.63
CA GLY A 60 7.49 10.55 -5.51
C GLY A 60 6.16 10.53 -4.76
N LEU A 61 5.78 9.33 -4.31
CA LEU A 61 4.69 9.08 -3.39
C LEU A 61 5.23 9.11 -1.95
N GLU A 62 4.57 9.87 -1.08
CA GLU A 62 4.85 9.93 0.35
C GLU A 62 3.54 9.66 1.09
N ILE A 63 3.52 8.62 1.92
CA ILE A 63 2.35 8.25 2.72
C ILE A 63 2.74 8.07 4.17
N MET A 64 1.83 8.45 5.07
CA MET A 64 1.88 8.15 6.48
C MET A 64 0.67 7.27 6.81
N LEU A 65 0.94 6.10 7.37
CA LEU A 65 -0.06 5.09 7.67
C LEU A 65 -0.11 4.81 9.17
N ASP A 66 -1.32 4.61 9.68
CA ASP A 66 -1.60 3.89 10.91
C ASP A 66 -1.90 2.42 10.57
N ILE A 67 -1.19 1.50 11.22
CA ILE A 67 -1.39 0.06 11.02
C ILE A 67 -2.48 -0.53 11.91
N GLN A 68 -3.03 0.27 12.85
CA GLN A 68 -4.13 -0.13 13.73
C GLN A 68 -3.86 -1.46 14.46
N GLN A 69 -2.70 -1.53 15.12
CA GLN A 69 -2.23 -2.77 15.76
C GLN A 69 -3.19 -3.28 16.85
N ASP A 70 -4.00 -2.40 17.44
CA ASP A 70 -5.05 -2.70 18.39
C ASP A 70 -6.26 -3.44 17.78
N GLU A 71 -6.45 -3.36 16.46
CA GLU A 71 -7.49 -4.10 15.72
C GLU A 71 -7.04 -5.49 15.26
N TYR A 72 -5.78 -5.88 15.51
CA TYR A 72 -5.28 -7.18 15.09
C TYR A 72 -6.01 -8.31 15.81
N LEU A 73 -6.39 -9.34 15.04
CA LEU A 73 -7.06 -10.50 15.60
C LEU A 73 -6.10 -11.26 16.53
N PRO A 74 -6.54 -11.60 17.76
CA PRO A 74 -5.70 -12.34 18.69
C PRO A 74 -5.42 -13.74 18.15
N ILE A 75 -4.16 -14.16 18.27
CA ILE A 75 -3.69 -15.47 17.81
C ILE A 75 -3.99 -16.50 18.90
N TRP A 76 -4.91 -17.45 18.65
CA TRP A 76 -5.28 -18.51 19.60
C TRP A 76 -4.82 -19.92 19.19
N GLY A 77 -4.05 -20.03 18.10
CA GLY A 77 -3.45 -21.26 17.59
C GLY A 77 -2.70 -20.97 16.28
N GLU A 78 -1.84 -21.89 15.83
CA GLU A 78 -1.14 -21.75 14.55
C GLU A 78 -2.08 -22.11 13.39
N THR A 79 -2.39 -21.15 12.52
CA THR A 79 -3.06 -21.39 11.22
C THR A 79 -2.17 -20.86 10.09
N GLU A 80 -2.45 -21.25 8.84
CA GLU A 80 -1.70 -20.72 7.68
C GLU A 80 -1.83 -19.18 7.52
N GLU A 81 -2.80 -18.57 8.21
CA GLU A 81 -3.08 -17.13 8.15
C GLU A 81 -2.56 -16.35 9.37
N THR A 82 -2.01 -17.03 10.40
CA THR A 82 -1.43 -16.33 11.55
C THR A 82 -0.09 -15.71 11.22
N THR A 83 -0.07 -14.38 11.16
CA THR A 83 1.16 -13.60 10.99
C THR A 83 1.59 -13.03 12.34
N PHE A 84 2.82 -13.31 12.75
CA PHE A 84 3.43 -12.73 13.96
C PHE A 84 4.04 -11.35 13.70
N GLU A 85 3.89 -10.84 12.48
CA GLU A 85 4.50 -9.62 11.98
C GLU A 85 3.53 -8.45 12.17
N ALA A 86 4.07 -7.27 12.49
CA ALA A 86 3.33 -6.01 12.48
C ALA A 86 3.96 -5.09 11.44
N GLY A 87 3.13 -4.52 10.58
CA GLY A 87 3.59 -3.66 9.49
C GLY A 87 2.71 -3.80 8.25
N VAL A 88 3.22 -3.34 7.11
CA VAL A 88 2.55 -3.45 5.82
C VAL A 88 3.45 -4.13 4.81
N LYS A 89 2.85 -4.87 3.87
CA LYS A 89 3.55 -5.35 2.68
C LYS A 89 3.23 -4.43 1.51
N VAL A 90 4.25 -4.08 0.74
CA VAL A 90 4.15 -3.20 -0.41
C VAL A 90 4.75 -3.90 -1.63
N GLN A 91 4.06 -3.82 -2.77
CA GLN A 91 4.59 -4.26 -4.06
C GLN A 91 4.59 -3.06 -5.01
N ILE A 92 5.70 -2.90 -5.73
CA ILE A 92 5.82 -1.92 -6.81
C ILE A 92 5.83 -2.70 -8.11
N HIS A 93 4.85 -2.48 -8.97
CA HIS A 93 4.69 -3.19 -10.24
C HIS A 93 4.12 -2.26 -11.32
N SER A 94 4.10 -2.72 -12.57
CA SER A 94 3.48 -1.97 -13.66
C SER A 94 1.95 -2.10 -13.63
N GLN A 95 1.23 -1.14 -14.21
CA GLN A 95 -0.24 -1.17 -14.23
C GLN A 95 -0.82 -2.34 -15.03
N SER A 96 -0.05 -2.95 -15.94
CA SER A 96 -0.49 -4.13 -16.70
C SER A 96 -0.36 -5.43 -15.90
N GLU A 97 0.40 -5.43 -14.81
CA GLU A 97 0.64 -6.61 -13.99
C GLU A 97 -0.36 -6.67 -12.83
N PRO A 98 -1.02 -7.81 -12.60
CA PRO A 98 -1.87 -7.98 -11.42
C PRO A 98 -1.04 -8.06 -10.13
N PRO A 99 -1.57 -7.61 -8.97
CA PRO A 99 -0.82 -7.65 -7.72
C PRO A 99 -0.61 -9.09 -7.24
N PHE A 100 0.63 -9.39 -6.85
CA PHE A 100 1.07 -10.69 -6.33
C PHE A 100 1.90 -10.51 -5.06
N ILE A 101 1.32 -9.75 -4.13
CA ILE A 101 1.94 -9.21 -2.90
C ILE A 101 2.52 -10.27 -1.97
N GLN A 102 1.97 -11.49 -1.94
CA GLN A 102 2.45 -12.58 -1.08
C GLN A 102 3.83 -13.11 -1.47
N GLU A 103 4.22 -12.99 -2.74
CA GLU A 103 5.50 -13.51 -3.25
C GLU A 103 6.46 -12.40 -3.67
N LEU A 104 5.94 -11.29 -4.21
CA LEU A 104 6.74 -10.20 -4.78
C LEU A 104 6.74 -8.92 -3.92
N GLY A 105 5.98 -8.91 -2.82
CA GLY A 105 5.93 -7.78 -1.90
C GLY A 105 7.13 -7.74 -0.94
N PHE A 106 7.54 -6.53 -0.57
CA PHE A 106 8.49 -6.30 0.52
C PHE A 106 7.77 -5.74 1.75
N GLY A 107 8.29 -6.05 2.94
CA GLY A 107 7.74 -5.58 4.21
C GLY A 107 8.24 -4.18 4.59
N VAL A 108 7.38 -3.40 5.22
CA VAL A 108 7.69 -2.10 5.82
C VAL A 108 7.24 -2.13 7.27
N ALA A 109 8.19 -1.90 8.18
CA ALA A 109 7.95 -1.91 9.62
C ALA A 109 7.30 -0.59 10.10
N PRO A 110 6.42 -0.64 11.12
CA PRO A 110 5.90 0.56 11.76
C PRO A 110 6.99 1.26 12.58
N GLY A 111 6.80 2.56 12.86
CA GLY A 111 7.75 3.36 13.65
C GLY A 111 8.98 3.87 12.89
N PHE A 112 9.07 3.59 11.59
CA PHE A 112 10.16 4.05 10.72
C PHE A 112 9.63 4.82 9.51
N GLN A 113 10.41 5.79 9.04
CA GLN A 113 10.23 6.37 7.72
C GLN A 113 11.10 5.61 6.72
N THR A 114 10.47 4.79 5.88
CA THR A 114 11.17 3.94 4.90
C THR A 114 11.24 4.63 3.55
N PHE A 115 12.46 4.89 3.06
CA PHE A 115 12.70 5.44 1.73
C PHE A 115 12.96 4.31 0.73
N VAL A 116 12.10 4.18 -0.27
CA VAL A 116 12.24 3.18 -1.34
C VAL A 116 12.61 3.88 -2.63
N ALA A 117 13.89 3.81 -3.01
CA ALA A 117 14.36 4.35 -4.28
C ALA A 117 14.13 3.32 -5.40
N THR A 118 13.48 3.76 -6.48
CA THR A 118 13.15 2.90 -7.62
C THR A 118 13.85 3.37 -8.89
N GLN A 119 14.11 2.42 -9.79
CA GLN A 119 14.63 2.68 -11.13
C GLN A 119 13.86 1.80 -12.11
N GLU A 120 13.18 2.43 -13.07
CA GLU A 120 12.53 1.70 -14.18
C GLU A 120 13.61 1.04 -15.03
N GLN A 121 13.54 -0.29 -15.18
CA GLN A 121 14.37 -1.04 -16.10
C GLN A 121 13.57 -1.28 -17.38
N ARG A 122 14.14 -0.90 -18.52
CA ARG A 122 13.58 -1.12 -19.85
C ARG A 122 14.33 -2.23 -20.57
#